data_AF-A0A954P4W5-F1
#
_entry.id   AF-A0A954P4W5-F1
#
_cell.length_a   1.000
_cell.length_b   1.000
_cell.length_c   1.000
_cell.angle_alpha   90.00
_cell.angle_beta   90.00
_cell.angle_gamma   90.00
#
_symmetry.space_group_name_H-M   'P 1'
#
loop_
_entity.id
_entity.type
_entity.pdbx_description
1 polymer ?
#
loop_
_entity_poly.entity_id
_entity_poly.type
_entity_poly.pdbx_seq_one_letter_code
_entity_poly.pdbx_strand_id
1 'polypeptide(L)'
;MLSERESIGQTLDLLTAGLYPYVEQELKRVYQDRWHDVALESFRDDRTASGLRGDVIRWDAHALLTVMWDQWNRVFRQQLSLAERSLVAELRDYRNRWAHQARFQFDDTYRILDSAARLLTAIDAPQAPRMHRDKHDLMRAHFNQEARTAYKRARIRRRKWKDFLVYAICCASIVFTILIFFGSDAWFLALFVVSVFVYLAGQRLLAPPPFYFGPHECINCHRIIYGEDCPYCENVQKAHQPGVAEAEAEAAAEAEEAAVAAERLADEQEARRTPAFNLRGGASETAAASAGHRPPPR
;
A
#
# COMPACT_ATOMS: atom_id res chain seq x y z
N MET A 1 18.06 -4.80 -0.96
CA MET A 1 17.05 -4.29 -0.03
C MET A 1 15.80 -5.10 -0.23
N LEU A 2 15.65 -6.13 0.60
CA LEU A 2 14.52 -7.05 0.55
C LEU A 2 13.23 -6.27 0.82
N SER A 3 12.09 -6.75 0.31
CA SER A 3 10.79 -6.19 0.70
C SER A 3 10.60 -6.24 2.22
N GLU A 4 9.80 -5.35 2.81
CA GLU A 4 9.54 -5.35 4.26
C GLU A 4 9.06 -6.73 4.73
N ARG A 5 8.18 -7.36 3.96
CA ARG A 5 7.64 -8.69 4.24
C ARG A 5 8.70 -9.80 4.17
N GLU A 6 9.59 -9.72 3.18
CA GLU A 6 10.69 -10.66 3.02
C GLU A 6 11.73 -10.48 4.14
N SER A 7 11.99 -9.24 4.55
CA SER A 7 12.81 -8.93 5.72
C SER A 7 12.21 -9.56 6.98
N ILE A 8 10.89 -9.43 7.20
CA ILE A 8 10.20 -10.07 8.33
C ILE A 8 10.33 -11.59 8.25
N GLY A 9 10.16 -12.19 7.07
CA GLY A 9 10.35 -13.63 6.87
C GLY A 9 11.74 -14.09 7.30
N GLN A 10 12.79 -13.42 6.83
CA GLN A 10 14.17 -13.73 7.22
C GLN A 10 14.42 -13.51 8.72
N THR A 11 13.82 -12.50 9.32
CA THR A 11 13.86 -12.28 10.77
C THR A 11 13.21 -13.43 11.53
N LEU A 12 12.05 -13.92 11.09
CA LEU A 12 11.37 -15.07 11.71
C LEU A 12 12.20 -16.35 11.57
N ASP A 13 12.84 -16.58 10.43
CA ASP A 13 13.73 -17.73 10.23
C ASP A 13 14.96 -17.67 11.13
N LEU A 14 15.59 -16.49 11.22
CA LEU A 14 16.77 -16.29 12.07
C LEU A 14 16.40 -16.38 13.57
N LEU A 15 15.22 -15.89 13.94
CA LEU A 15 14.65 -16.04 15.27
C LEU A 15 14.42 -17.52 15.60
N THR A 16 13.85 -18.29 14.66
CA THR A 16 13.61 -19.74 14.82
C THR A 16 14.94 -20.46 15.08
N ALA A 17 15.96 -20.18 14.26
CA ALA A 17 17.27 -20.79 14.39
C ALA A 17 17.97 -20.49 15.74
N GLY A 18 17.72 -19.31 16.33
CA GLY A 18 18.28 -18.93 17.63
C GLY A 18 17.47 -19.39 18.84
N LEU A 19 16.14 -19.38 18.75
CA LEU A 19 15.27 -19.81 19.84
C LEU A 19 15.23 -21.33 20.00
N TYR A 20 15.29 -22.08 18.90
CA TYR A 20 15.10 -23.53 18.93
C TYR A 20 16.03 -24.26 19.92
N PRO A 21 17.36 -24.07 19.88
CA PRO A 21 18.27 -24.80 20.78
C PRO A 21 18.02 -24.46 22.26
N TYR A 22 17.71 -23.20 22.55
CA TYR A 22 17.43 -22.73 23.91
C TYR A 22 16.13 -23.34 24.45
N VAL A 23 15.04 -23.28 23.67
CA VAL A 23 13.75 -23.85 24.06
C VAL A 23 13.84 -25.36 24.26
N GLU A 24 14.52 -26.07 23.36
CA GLU A 24 14.75 -27.51 23.48
C GLU A 24 15.52 -27.86 24.76
N GLN A 25 16.61 -27.15 25.04
CA GLN A 25 17.43 -27.39 26.23
C GLN A 25 16.66 -27.12 27.54
N GLU A 26 15.92 -26.02 27.61
CA GLU A 26 15.17 -25.63 28.80
C GLU A 26 14.00 -26.57 29.07
N LEU A 27 13.28 -27.00 28.03
CA LEU A 27 12.23 -28.01 28.16
C LEU A 27 12.80 -29.36 28.60
N LYS A 28 13.91 -29.82 28.03
CA LYS A 28 14.60 -31.05 28.47
C LYS A 28 15.07 -30.96 29.91
N ARG A 29 15.54 -29.79 30.36
CA ARG A 29 16.00 -29.59 31.74
C ARG A 29 14.87 -29.77 32.76
N VAL A 30 13.66 -29.30 32.44
CA VAL A 30 12.50 -29.36 33.35
C VAL A 30 11.70 -30.66 33.21
N TYR A 31 11.47 -31.12 31.99
CA TYR A 31 10.56 -32.23 31.68
C TYR A 31 11.27 -33.54 31.28
N GLN A 32 12.59 -33.51 31.10
CA GLN A 32 13.40 -34.67 30.71
C GLN A 32 12.83 -35.33 29.46
N ASP A 33 12.58 -36.64 29.46
CA ASP A 33 12.12 -37.40 28.28
C ASP A 33 10.72 -37.00 27.79
N ARG A 34 9.90 -36.37 28.64
CA ARG A 34 8.53 -35.95 28.30
C ARG A 34 8.45 -34.56 27.68
N TRP A 35 9.58 -33.93 27.39
CA TRP A 35 9.62 -32.57 26.87
C TRP A 35 8.87 -32.42 25.53
N HIS A 36 8.92 -33.45 24.67
CA HIS A 36 8.21 -33.48 23.40
C HIS A 36 6.69 -33.51 23.58
N ASP A 37 6.18 -34.32 24.52
CA ASP A 37 4.76 -34.42 24.81
C ASP A 37 4.21 -33.09 25.34
N VAL A 38 4.96 -32.44 26.25
CA VAL A 38 4.59 -31.13 26.80
C VAL A 38 4.57 -30.06 25.71
N ALA A 39 5.55 -30.07 24.79
CA ALA A 39 5.55 -29.16 23.66
C ALA A 39 4.32 -29.39 22.75
N LEU A 40 3.89 -30.64 22.56
CA LEU A 40 2.71 -30.97 21.78
C LEU A 40 1.41 -30.52 22.49
N GLU A 41 1.36 -30.63 23.82
CA GLU A 41 0.24 -30.17 24.63
C GLU A 41 -0.03 -28.67 24.49
N SER A 42 1.02 -27.85 24.30
CA SER A 42 0.89 -26.40 24.06
C SER A 42 0.08 -26.04 22.82
N PHE A 43 -0.21 -26.99 21.92
CA PHE A 43 -1.01 -26.77 20.71
C PHE A 43 -2.42 -27.36 20.79
N ARG A 44 -2.76 -28.13 21.83
CA ARG A 44 -4.05 -28.85 21.92
C ARG A 44 -5.26 -27.94 22.09
N ASP A 45 -5.10 -26.78 22.71
CA ASP A 45 -6.16 -25.78 22.87
C ASP A 45 -6.29 -24.84 21.67
N ASP A 46 -5.31 -24.78 20.78
CA ASP A 46 -5.29 -23.88 19.64
C ASP A 46 -6.02 -24.55 18.44
N ARG A 47 -7.28 -24.17 18.21
CA ARG A 47 -8.15 -24.69 17.14
C ARG A 47 -7.57 -24.55 15.71
N THR A 48 -6.48 -23.81 15.56
CA THR A 48 -5.63 -23.67 14.38
C THR A 48 -4.76 -24.90 14.07
N ALA A 49 -4.73 -25.91 14.95
CA ALA A 49 -4.00 -27.17 14.76
C ALA A 49 -4.61 -28.13 13.72
N SER A 50 -5.42 -27.64 12.77
CA SER A 50 -5.98 -28.46 11.69
C SER A 50 -4.93 -29.03 10.72
N GLY A 51 -3.66 -28.66 10.86
CA GLY A 51 -2.52 -29.16 10.07
C GLY A 51 -1.53 -30.08 10.81
N LEU A 52 -1.61 -30.20 12.15
CA LEU A 52 -0.72 -31.08 12.95
C LEU A 52 -1.34 -32.48 13.06
N ARG A 53 -1.67 -33.08 11.91
CA ARG A 53 -2.08 -34.48 11.80
C ARG A 53 -0.82 -35.34 11.64
N GLY A 54 0.01 -35.40 12.67
CA GLY A 54 1.23 -36.21 12.69
C GLY A 54 2.04 -35.98 13.95
N ASP A 55 2.63 -37.05 14.48
CA ASP A 55 3.47 -37.13 15.71
C ASP A 55 4.72 -36.21 15.73
N VAL A 56 4.91 -35.34 14.72
CA VAL A 56 6.13 -34.54 14.54
C VAL A 56 5.79 -33.06 14.49
N ILE A 57 6.25 -32.32 15.51
CA ILE A 57 6.17 -30.85 15.57
C ILE A 57 7.13 -30.29 14.51
N ARG A 58 6.60 -29.53 13.55
CA ARG A 58 7.43 -28.71 12.65
C ARG A 58 7.80 -27.42 13.37
N TRP A 59 9.07 -27.31 13.79
CA TRP A 59 9.56 -26.14 14.49
C TRP A 59 9.67 -24.93 13.55
N ASP A 60 8.73 -24.00 13.70
CA ASP A 60 8.77 -22.67 13.11
C ASP A 60 8.71 -21.60 14.22
N ALA A 61 8.83 -20.33 13.85
CA ALA A 61 8.78 -19.22 14.80
C ALA A 61 7.49 -19.24 15.64
N HIS A 62 6.37 -19.66 15.06
CA HIS A 62 5.09 -19.72 15.77
C HIS A 62 5.04 -20.83 16.79
N ALA A 63 5.48 -22.04 16.42
CA ALA A 63 5.55 -23.17 17.32
C ALA A 63 6.42 -22.82 18.53
N LEU A 64 7.61 -22.26 18.30
CA LEU A 64 8.53 -21.87 19.38
C LEU A 64 7.94 -20.78 20.27
N LEU A 65 7.40 -19.70 19.70
CA LEU A 65 6.84 -18.61 20.49
C LEU A 65 5.58 -19.04 21.26
N THR A 66 4.77 -19.94 20.71
CA THR A 66 3.59 -20.51 21.40
C THR A 66 4.01 -21.39 22.57
N VAL A 67 4.98 -22.28 22.39
CA VAL A 67 5.51 -23.11 23.49
C VAL A 67 6.16 -22.25 24.57
N MET A 68 6.93 -21.23 24.19
CA MET A 68 7.50 -20.27 25.15
C MET A 68 6.42 -19.55 25.96
N TRP A 69 5.33 -19.14 25.31
CA TRP A 69 4.22 -18.46 25.98
C TRP A 69 3.49 -19.37 26.97
N ASP A 70 3.15 -20.58 26.54
CA ASP A 70 2.38 -21.54 27.34
C ASP A 70 3.20 -22.04 28.55
N GLN A 71 4.46 -22.41 28.32
CA GLN A 71 5.36 -22.92 29.35
C GLN A 71 6.12 -21.81 30.10
N TRP A 72 5.72 -20.54 29.93
CA TRP A 72 6.42 -19.39 30.52
C TRP A 72 6.62 -19.54 32.03
N ASN A 73 5.53 -19.78 32.77
CA ASN A 73 5.57 -19.82 34.23
C ASN A 73 6.38 -21.00 34.79
N ARG A 74 6.41 -22.12 34.06
CA ARG A 74 7.01 -23.36 34.54
C ARG A 74 8.48 -23.48 34.14
N VAL A 75 8.83 -23.01 32.94
CA VAL A 75 10.16 -23.21 32.36
C VAL A 75 10.94 -21.91 32.32
N PHE A 76 10.40 -20.87 31.69
CA PHE A 76 11.19 -19.68 31.30
C PHE A 76 11.24 -18.57 32.35
N ARG A 77 10.28 -18.52 33.28
CA ARG A 77 10.16 -17.45 34.30
C ARG A 77 11.38 -17.32 35.22
N GLN A 78 12.18 -18.36 35.36
CA GLN A 78 13.38 -18.31 36.20
C GLN A 78 14.58 -17.66 35.50
N GLN A 79 14.65 -17.71 34.17
CA GLN A 79 15.76 -17.20 33.37
C GLN A 79 15.41 -15.89 32.66
N LEU A 80 14.14 -15.72 32.29
CA LEU A 80 13.63 -14.57 31.54
C LEU A 80 12.63 -13.78 32.39
N SER A 81 12.71 -12.46 32.28
CA SER A 81 11.88 -11.52 33.04
C SER A 81 10.53 -11.25 32.36
N LEU A 82 9.68 -10.46 33.02
CA LEU A 82 8.39 -10.06 32.44
C LEU A 82 8.56 -9.25 31.14
N ALA A 83 9.70 -8.58 30.95
CA ALA A 83 9.98 -7.83 29.73
C ALA A 83 10.05 -8.76 28.51
N GLU A 84 10.77 -9.87 28.61
CA GLU A 84 10.90 -10.85 27.52
C GLU A 84 9.57 -11.55 27.25
N ARG A 85 8.74 -11.76 28.28
CA ARG A 85 7.38 -12.28 28.08
C ARG A 85 6.55 -11.39 27.16
N SER A 86 6.64 -10.07 27.37
CA SER A 86 5.96 -9.08 26.53
C SER A 86 6.50 -9.11 25.10
N LEU A 87 7.82 -9.29 24.91
CA LEU A 87 8.41 -9.44 23.58
C LEU A 87 7.91 -10.71 22.87
N VAL A 88 7.77 -11.83 23.58
CA VAL A 88 7.21 -13.07 23.02
C VAL A 88 5.76 -12.85 22.57
N ALA A 89 4.92 -12.19 23.37
CA ALA A 89 3.55 -11.86 22.99
C ALA A 89 3.50 -10.98 21.72
N GLU A 90 4.31 -9.94 21.69
CA GLU A 90 4.42 -9.02 20.57
C GLU A 90 4.87 -9.73 19.28
N LEU A 91 5.90 -10.57 19.34
CA LEU A 91 6.38 -11.35 18.20
C LEU A 91 5.34 -12.38 17.70
N ARG A 92 4.52 -12.95 18.60
CA ARG A 92 3.41 -13.82 18.20
C ARG A 92 2.37 -13.05 17.40
N ASP A 93 1.99 -11.85 17.83
CA ASP A 93 1.05 -10.99 17.10
C ASP A 93 1.58 -10.63 15.71
N TYR A 94 2.84 -10.19 15.61
CA TYR A 94 3.44 -9.86 14.31
C TYR A 94 3.55 -11.07 13.39
N ARG A 95 3.95 -12.25 13.90
CA ARG A 95 3.94 -13.48 13.09
C ARG A 95 2.52 -13.77 12.60
N ASN A 96 1.52 -13.66 13.47
CA ASN A 96 0.13 -13.89 13.10
C ASN A 96 -0.31 -12.96 11.96
N ARG A 97 -0.06 -11.66 12.10
CA ARG A 97 -0.28 -10.65 11.04
C ARG A 97 0.46 -11.00 9.74
N TRP A 98 1.70 -11.47 9.83
CA TRP A 98 2.51 -11.88 8.68
C TRP A 98 1.93 -13.11 7.96
N ALA A 99 1.43 -14.09 8.71
CA ALA A 99 0.74 -15.27 8.16
C ALA A 99 -0.58 -14.89 7.46
N HIS A 100 -1.29 -13.89 7.99
CA HIS A 100 -2.50 -13.31 7.37
C HIS A 100 -2.21 -12.30 6.25
N GLN A 101 -0.97 -12.22 5.76
CA GLN A 101 -0.60 -11.38 4.62
C GLN A 101 -0.86 -9.88 4.84
N ALA A 102 -0.84 -9.42 6.10
CA ALA A 102 -1.04 -8.02 6.44
C ALA A 102 0.04 -7.11 5.80
N ARG A 103 -0.32 -5.84 5.58
CA ARG A 103 0.64 -4.82 5.15
C ARG A 103 1.50 -4.38 6.35
N PHE A 104 2.81 -4.23 6.10
CA PHE A 104 3.78 -3.77 7.09
C PHE A 104 4.46 -2.51 6.61
N GLN A 105 4.70 -1.58 7.53
CA GLN A 105 5.49 -0.39 7.27
C GLN A 105 6.93 -0.56 7.78
N PHE A 106 7.77 0.43 7.49
CA PHE A 106 9.15 0.48 7.99
C PHE A 106 9.20 0.37 9.51
N ASP A 107 8.35 1.14 10.22
CA ASP A 107 8.33 1.15 11.69
C ASP A 107 7.93 -0.20 12.29
N ASP A 108 6.94 -0.89 11.71
CA ASP A 108 6.57 -2.25 12.13
C ASP A 108 7.74 -3.21 11.94
N THR A 109 8.38 -3.16 10.76
CA THR A 109 9.50 -4.05 10.43
C THR A 109 10.67 -3.80 11.37
N TYR A 110 11.04 -2.55 11.58
CA TYR A 110 12.07 -2.14 12.52
C TYR A 110 11.76 -2.61 13.95
N ARG A 111 10.50 -2.49 14.38
CA ARG A 111 10.04 -2.94 15.69
C ARG A 111 10.14 -4.46 15.84
N ILE A 112 9.74 -5.23 14.83
CA ILE A 112 9.88 -6.69 14.82
C ILE A 112 11.34 -7.10 14.97
N LEU A 113 12.24 -6.48 14.18
CA LEU A 113 13.67 -6.75 14.25
C LEU A 113 14.26 -6.39 15.63
N ASP A 114 13.83 -5.28 16.24
CA ASP A 114 14.27 -4.88 17.57
C ASP A 114 13.79 -5.86 18.65
N SER A 115 12.51 -6.25 18.62
CA SER A 115 11.94 -7.20 19.57
C SER A 115 12.61 -8.58 19.45
N ALA A 116 12.84 -9.06 18.21
CA ALA A 116 13.55 -10.30 17.96
C ALA A 116 15.02 -10.22 18.43
N ALA A 117 15.72 -9.12 18.15
CA ALA A 117 17.10 -8.93 18.58
C ALA A 117 17.23 -8.92 20.10
N ARG A 118 16.35 -8.21 20.81
CA ARG A 118 16.32 -8.18 22.28
C ARG A 118 16.06 -9.55 22.88
N LEU A 119 15.09 -10.29 22.34
CA LEU A 119 14.79 -11.64 22.81
C LEU A 119 15.97 -12.59 22.60
N LEU A 120 16.61 -12.55 21.43
CA LEU A 120 17.80 -13.35 21.14
C LEU A 120 18.99 -12.94 22.02
N THR A 121 19.15 -11.66 22.34
CA THR A 121 20.17 -11.19 23.29
C THR A 121 19.89 -11.67 24.70
N ALA A 122 18.63 -11.70 25.16
CA ALA A 122 18.27 -12.16 26.50
C ALA A 122 18.57 -13.65 26.74
N ILE A 123 18.63 -14.46 25.67
CA ILE A 123 19.00 -15.88 25.74
C ILE A 123 20.44 -16.15 25.29
N ASP A 124 21.26 -15.11 25.12
CA ASP A 124 22.65 -15.20 24.65
C ASP A 124 22.82 -15.99 23.33
N ALA A 125 21.86 -15.87 22.42
CA ALA A 125 21.88 -16.61 21.15
C ALA A 125 22.94 -16.06 20.18
N PRO A 126 23.72 -16.92 19.49
CA PRO A 126 24.76 -16.50 18.55
C PRO A 126 24.22 -15.76 17.31
N GLN A 127 22.91 -15.84 17.06
CA GLN A 127 22.22 -15.12 15.99
C GLN A 127 21.95 -13.65 16.33
N ALA A 128 21.99 -13.26 17.63
CA ALA A 128 21.67 -11.91 18.06
C ALA A 128 22.52 -10.82 17.37
N PRO A 129 23.86 -10.96 17.22
CA PRO A 129 24.68 -9.98 16.49
C PRO A 129 24.28 -9.82 15.02
N ARG A 130 23.84 -10.91 14.37
CA ARG A 130 23.33 -10.84 13.00
C ARG A 130 22.02 -10.05 12.96
N MET A 131 21.09 -10.33 13.87
CA MET A 131 19.82 -9.58 13.95
C MET A 131 20.04 -8.07 14.19
N HIS A 132 21.00 -7.71 15.05
CA HIS A 132 21.37 -6.30 15.26
C HIS A 132 21.96 -5.64 14.00
N ARG A 133 22.75 -6.37 13.21
CA ARG A 133 23.25 -5.86 11.92
C ARG A 133 22.11 -5.65 10.93
N ASP A 134 21.25 -6.63 10.76
CA ASP A 134 20.11 -6.56 9.84
C ASP A 134 19.19 -5.37 10.20
N LYS A 135 18.97 -5.12 11.50
CA LYS A 135 18.23 -3.94 11.99
C LYS A 135 18.91 -2.62 11.60
N HIS A 136 20.23 -2.51 11.81
CA HIS A 136 20.97 -1.30 11.45
C HIS A 136 21.03 -1.08 9.94
N ASP A 137 21.14 -2.14 9.16
CA ASP A 137 21.19 -2.06 7.71
C ASP A 137 19.84 -1.65 7.12
N LEU A 138 18.72 -2.14 7.68
CA LEU A 138 17.37 -1.67 7.37
C LEU A 138 17.22 -0.16 7.63
N MET A 139 17.68 0.30 8.80
CA MET A 139 17.60 1.71 9.17
C MET A 139 18.46 2.60 8.25
N ARG A 140 19.69 2.18 7.95
CA ARG A 140 20.58 2.88 7.00
C ARG A 140 19.97 2.92 5.61
N ALA A 141 19.37 1.82 5.17
CA ALA A 141 18.70 1.72 3.88
C ALA A 141 17.59 2.77 3.75
N HIS A 142 16.70 2.84 4.74
CA HIS A 142 15.58 3.77 4.78
C HIS A 142 16.05 5.24 4.76
N PHE A 143 16.97 5.61 5.66
CA PHE A 143 17.48 7.00 5.71
C PHE A 143 18.26 7.40 4.46
N ASN A 144 19.01 6.47 3.86
CA ASN A 144 19.68 6.73 2.58
C ASN A 144 18.67 7.01 1.46
N GLN A 145 17.51 6.34 1.46
CA GLN A 145 16.45 6.60 0.50
C GLN A 145 15.83 7.99 0.71
N GLU A 146 15.50 8.35 1.95
CA GLU A 146 14.98 9.68 2.29
C GLU A 146 15.97 10.80 1.93
N ALA A 147 17.25 10.60 2.23
CA ALA A 147 18.30 11.55 1.86
C ALA A 147 18.42 11.70 0.34
N ARG A 148 18.33 10.60 -0.42
CA ARG A 148 18.35 10.62 -1.90
C ARG A 148 17.15 11.36 -2.46
N THR A 149 15.94 11.13 -1.94
CA THR A 149 14.73 11.81 -2.41
C THR A 149 14.76 13.30 -2.06
N ALA A 150 15.18 13.66 -0.85
CA ALA A 150 15.39 15.04 -0.43
C ALA A 150 16.43 15.75 -1.30
N TYR A 151 17.57 15.11 -1.58
CA TYR A 151 18.62 15.64 -2.46
C TYR A 151 18.10 15.86 -3.88
N LYS A 152 17.36 14.90 -4.45
CA LYS A 152 16.73 15.03 -5.77
C LYS A 152 15.77 16.23 -5.79
N ARG A 153 14.88 16.36 -4.80
CA ARG A 153 13.96 17.51 -4.67
C ARG A 153 14.70 18.84 -4.57
N ALA A 154 15.76 18.91 -3.76
CA ALA A 154 16.59 20.11 -3.61
C ALA A 154 17.34 20.46 -4.91
N ARG A 155 17.85 19.47 -5.64
CA ARG A 155 18.49 19.65 -6.95
C ARG A 155 17.51 20.20 -7.99
N ILE A 156 16.29 19.64 -8.05
CA ILE A 156 15.23 20.13 -8.95
C ILE A 156 14.86 21.57 -8.59
N ARG A 157 14.67 21.88 -7.31
CA ARG A 157 14.38 23.25 -6.84
C ARG A 157 15.46 24.25 -7.27
N ARG A 158 16.74 23.89 -7.10
CA ARG A 158 17.88 24.72 -7.54
C ARG A 158 17.88 24.98 -9.04
N ARG A 159 17.54 23.98 -9.85
CA ARG A 159 17.44 24.15 -11.32
C ARG A 159 16.30 25.11 -11.69
N LYS A 160 15.11 24.95 -11.09
CA LYS A 160 13.98 25.86 -11.31
C LYS A 160 14.31 27.31 -10.94
N TRP A 161 15.04 27.50 -9.85
CA TRP A 161 15.55 28.82 -9.44
C TRP A 161 16.54 29.43 -10.43
N LYS A 162 17.48 28.64 -10.97
CA LYS A 162 18.41 29.11 -12.00
C LYS A 162 17.67 29.52 -13.27
N ASP A 163 16.73 28.70 -13.75
CA ASP A 163 15.91 29.01 -14.93
C ASP A 163 15.10 30.31 -14.70
N PHE A 164 14.49 30.46 -13.52
CA PHE A 164 13.76 31.69 -13.14
C PHE A 164 14.66 32.94 -13.12
N LEU A 165 15.86 32.84 -12.54
CA LEU A 165 16.82 33.94 -12.45
C LEU A 165 17.24 34.39 -13.86
N VAL A 166 17.51 33.45 -14.76
CA VAL A 166 17.83 33.75 -16.18
C VAL A 166 16.67 34.52 -16.84
N TYR A 167 15.42 34.05 -16.70
CA TYR A 167 14.26 34.75 -17.26
C TYR A 167 14.06 36.16 -16.66
N ALA A 168 14.27 36.32 -15.35
CA ALA A 168 14.17 37.62 -14.69
C ALA A 168 15.24 38.61 -15.19
N ILE A 169 16.49 38.18 -15.33
CA ILE A 169 17.58 39.00 -15.88
C ILE A 169 17.30 39.40 -17.33
N CYS A 170 16.89 38.44 -18.18
CA CYS A 170 16.56 38.72 -19.58
C CYS A 170 15.39 39.71 -19.69
N CYS A 171 14.33 39.53 -18.90
CA CYS A 171 13.19 40.44 -18.87
C CYS A 171 13.62 41.85 -18.45
N ALA A 172 14.36 41.99 -17.35
CA ALA A 172 14.85 43.28 -16.87
C ALA A 172 15.74 43.98 -17.90
N SER A 173 16.65 43.25 -18.56
CA SER A 173 17.52 43.81 -19.60
C SER A 173 16.72 44.34 -20.80
N ILE A 174 15.72 43.60 -21.28
CA ILE A 174 14.91 44.01 -22.44
C ILE A 174 14.02 45.20 -22.10
N VAL A 175 13.38 45.18 -20.93
CA VAL A 175 12.55 46.31 -20.45
C VAL A 175 13.40 47.58 -20.30
N PHE A 176 14.60 47.46 -19.72
CA PHE A 176 15.53 48.58 -19.58
C PHE A 176 15.93 49.18 -20.93
N THR A 177 16.25 48.34 -21.92
CA THR A 177 16.55 48.80 -23.29
C THR A 177 15.35 49.53 -23.91
N ILE A 178 14.13 49.00 -23.77
CA ILE A 178 12.92 49.65 -24.30
C ILE A 178 12.73 51.04 -23.69
N LEU A 179 12.89 51.17 -22.38
CA LEU A 179 12.72 52.45 -21.68
C LEU A 179 13.77 53.49 -22.09
N ILE A 180 15.02 53.08 -22.32
CA ILE A 180 16.07 53.99 -22.79
C ILE A 180 15.79 54.50 -24.21
N PHE A 181 15.37 53.60 -25.12
CA PHE A 181 15.23 53.96 -26.53
C PHE A 181 13.92 54.66 -26.87
N PHE A 182 12.81 54.28 -26.23
CA PHE A 182 11.47 54.77 -26.56
C PHE A 182 10.86 55.68 -25.50
N GLY A 183 11.56 55.91 -24.38
CA GLY A 183 11.07 56.72 -23.27
C GLY A 183 9.88 56.09 -22.53
N SER A 184 9.15 56.91 -21.78
CA SER A 184 7.99 56.48 -20.97
C SER A 184 6.77 56.05 -21.79
N ASP A 185 6.72 56.46 -23.06
CA ASP A 185 5.50 56.35 -23.87
C ASP A 185 5.29 54.93 -24.41
N ALA A 186 6.34 54.09 -24.39
CA ALA A 186 6.30 52.68 -24.79
C ALA A 186 5.95 51.71 -23.64
N TRP A 187 5.22 52.17 -22.62
CA TRP A 187 4.85 51.36 -21.45
C TRP A 187 4.13 50.05 -21.81
N PHE A 188 3.34 50.04 -22.90
CA PHE A 188 2.61 48.87 -23.38
C PHE A 188 3.54 47.76 -23.92
N LEU A 189 4.65 48.12 -24.57
CA LEU A 189 5.66 47.14 -25.04
C LEU A 189 6.39 46.51 -23.85
N ALA A 190 6.74 47.31 -22.85
CA ALA A 190 7.35 46.81 -21.62
C ALA A 190 6.42 45.82 -20.90
N LEU A 191 5.12 46.14 -20.80
CA LEU A 191 4.13 45.26 -20.17
C LEU A 191 3.96 43.94 -20.94
N PHE A 192 3.90 44.00 -22.27
CA PHE A 192 3.83 42.80 -23.12
C PHE A 192 5.04 41.87 -22.90
N VAL A 193 6.26 42.42 -22.89
CA VAL A 193 7.49 41.64 -22.63
C VAL A 193 7.45 40.99 -21.25
N VAL A 194 7.10 41.75 -20.22
CA VAL A 194 6.97 41.21 -18.85
C VAL A 194 5.94 40.09 -18.80
N SER A 195 4.78 40.27 -19.44
CA SER A 195 3.72 39.26 -19.50
C SER A 195 4.19 37.96 -20.15
N VAL A 196 4.92 38.03 -21.27
CA VAL A 196 5.49 36.86 -21.95
C VAL A 196 6.52 36.15 -21.08
N PHE A 197 7.45 36.87 -20.44
CA PHE A 197 8.45 36.25 -19.56
C PHE A 197 7.83 35.64 -18.30
N VAL A 198 6.81 36.28 -17.72
CA VAL A 198 6.04 35.73 -16.59
C VAL A 198 5.30 34.47 -17.03
N TYR A 199 4.72 34.45 -18.23
CA TYR A 199 4.07 33.28 -18.80
C TYR A 199 5.05 32.12 -19.02
N LEU A 200 6.22 32.38 -19.62
CA LEU A 200 7.26 31.37 -19.85
C LEU A 200 7.88 30.85 -18.54
N ALA A 201 8.13 31.74 -17.57
CA ALA A 201 8.58 31.36 -16.24
C ALA A 201 7.51 30.54 -15.50
N GLY A 202 6.23 30.92 -15.62
CA GLY A 202 5.09 30.19 -15.10
C GLY A 202 5.00 28.78 -15.69
N GLN A 203 5.01 28.65 -17.02
CA GLN A 203 5.06 27.36 -17.71
C GLN A 203 6.23 26.50 -17.21
N ARG A 204 7.41 27.09 -16.96
CA ARG A 204 8.59 26.36 -16.51
C ARG A 204 8.52 25.93 -15.03
N LEU A 205 7.90 26.75 -14.17
CA LEU A 205 7.73 26.45 -12.75
C LEU A 205 6.64 25.39 -12.53
N LEU A 206 5.55 25.45 -13.31
CA LEU A 206 4.46 24.48 -13.29
C LEU A 206 4.77 23.22 -14.10
N ALA A 207 5.71 23.27 -15.05
CA ALA A 207 6.14 22.07 -15.75
C ALA A 207 6.63 21.01 -14.74
N PRO A 208 6.14 19.77 -14.85
CA PRO A 208 6.74 18.67 -14.11
C PRO A 208 8.22 18.62 -14.49
N PRO A 209 9.13 18.41 -13.52
CA PRO A 209 10.54 18.26 -13.84
C PRO A 209 10.67 17.19 -14.93
N PRO A 210 11.47 17.39 -16.00
CA PRO A 210 11.61 16.39 -17.04
C PRO A 210 12.06 15.09 -16.37
N PHE A 211 11.21 14.08 -16.44
CA PHE A 211 11.41 12.77 -15.84
C PHE A 211 12.54 12.05 -16.59
N TYR A 212 13.79 12.39 -16.26
CA TYR A 212 14.93 11.55 -16.62
C TYR A 212 15.02 10.43 -15.58
N PHE A 213 14.19 9.40 -15.75
CA PHE A 213 14.46 8.13 -15.09
C PHE A 213 15.58 7.44 -15.87
N GLY A 214 16.80 7.60 -15.38
CA GLY A 214 17.84 6.63 -15.71
C GLY A 214 17.44 5.25 -15.20
N PRO A 215 18.06 4.17 -15.71
CA PRO A 215 17.85 2.83 -15.18
C PRO A 215 18.14 2.84 -13.68
N HIS A 216 17.13 2.54 -12.88
CA HIS A 216 17.28 2.43 -11.43
C HIS A 216 16.61 1.14 -10.98
N GLU A 217 17.18 0.52 -9.95
CA GLU A 217 16.63 -0.68 -9.35
C GLU A 217 15.42 -0.33 -8.49
N CYS A 218 14.31 -1.04 -8.68
CA CYS A 218 13.19 -0.99 -7.75
C CYS A 218 13.64 -1.52 -6.39
N ILE A 219 13.36 -0.79 -5.31
CA ILE A 219 13.74 -1.22 -3.96
C ILE A 219 12.99 -2.48 -3.53
N ASN A 220 11.75 -2.66 -3.96
CA ASN A 220 10.91 -3.74 -3.47
C ASN A 220 11.11 -5.06 -4.26
N CYS A 221 11.48 -5.00 -5.55
CA CYS A 221 11.68 -6.22 -6.38
C CYS A 221 13.04 -6.31 -7.09
N HIS A 222 13.94 -5.35 -6.92
CA HIS A 222 15.28 -5.29 -7.52
C HIS A 222 15.37 -5.36 -9.05
N ARG A 223 14.24 -5.25 -9.74
CA ARG A 223 14.24 -5.14 -11.21
C ARG A 223 14.56 -3.71 -11.61
N ILE A 224 15.29 -3.58 -12.72
CA ILE A 224 15.56 -2.28 -13.32
C ILE A 224 14.23 -1.73 -13.85
N ILE A 225 13.85 -0.57 -13.35
CA ILE A 225 12.66 0.17 -13.75
C ILE A 225 13.05 1.53 -14.30
N TYR A 226 12.16 2.06 -15.15
CA TYR A 226 12.32 3.35 -15.84
C TYR A 226 11.18 4.32 -15.51
N GLY A 227 10.33 3.98 -14.53
CA GLY A 227 9.18 4.79 -14.11
C GLY A 227 9.24 5.18 -12.63
N GLU A 228 8.28 5.99 -12.18
CA GLU A 228 8.15 6.40 -10.76
C GLU A 228 7.66 5.24 -9.89
N ASP A 229 6.65 4.54 -10.38
CA ASP A 229 6.09 3.34 -9.75
C ASP A 229 6.67 2.08 -10.37
N CYS A 230 6.83 1.05 -9.53
CA CYS A 230 7.29 -0.25 -10.01
C CYS A 230 6.11 -1.06 -10.55
N PRO A 231 6.02 -1.28 -11.88
CA PRO A 231 4.92 -2.05 -12.47
C PRO A 231 4.93 -3.52 -12.01
N TYR A 232 6.07 -4.02 -11.53
CA TYR A 232 6.18 -5.40 -11.03
C TYR A 232 5.63 -5.55 -9.61
N CYS A 233 5.76 -4.53 -8.75
CA CYS A 233 5.32 -4.62 -7.35
C CYS A 233 3.82 -4.40 -7.19
N GLU A 234 3.24 -3.50 -7.99
CA GLU A 234 1.81 -3.21 -7.95
C GLU A 234 0.97 -4.42 -8.36
N ASN A 235 1.43 -5.16 -9.38
CA ASN A 235 0.76 -6.37 -9.86
C ASN A 235 0.76 -7.51 -8.83
N VAL A 236 1.79 -7.61 -7.98
CA VAL A 236 1.85 -8.62 -6.91
C VAL A 236 0.85 -8.30 -5.79
N GLN A 237 0.67 -7.03 -5.44
CA GLN A 237 -0.32 -6.63 -4.42
C GLN A 237 -1.75 -6.91 -4.89
N LYS A 238 -2.08 -6.60 -6.15
CA LYS A 238 -3.39 -6.91 -6.75
C LYS A 238 -3.64 -8.42 -6.82
N ALA A 239 -2.62 -9.21 -7.16
CA ALA A 239 -2.74 -10.68 -7.20
C ALA A 239 -2.92 -11.34 -5.81
N HIS A 240 -2.53 -10.68 -4.72
CA HIS A 240 -2.57 -11.22 -3.35
C HIS A 240 -3.85 -10.81 -2.58
N GLN A 241 -4.71 -9.96 -3.15
CA GLN A 241 -6.03 -9.58 -2.60
C GLN A 241 -7.17 -10.09 -3.50
N PRO A 242 -7.36 -11.42 -3.67
CA PRO A 242 -8.44 -11.93 -4.52
C PRO A 242 -9.83 -11.48 -4.05
N GLY A 243 -10.05 -11.42 -2.73
CA GLY A 243 -11.36 -11.06 -2.16
C GLY A 243 -11.75 -9.58 -2.28
N VAL A 244 -10.80 -8.66 -2.54
CA VAL A 244 -11.12 -7.23 -2.70
C VAL A 244 -11.63 -6.96 -4.11
N ALA A 245 -11.08 -7.63 -5.11
CA ALA A 245 -11.58 -7.55 -6.49
C ALA A 245 -12.96 -8.19 -6.66
N GLU A 246 -13.23 -9.31 -5.95
CA GLU A 246 -14.56 -9.92 -5.91
C GLU A 246 -15.58 -9.02 -5.19
N ALA A 247 -15.21 -8.41 -4.06
CA ALA A 247 -16.06 -7.47 -3.34
C ALA A 247 -16.32 -6.16 -4.10
N GLU A 248 -15.33 -5.63 -4.82
CA GLU A 248 -15.51 -4.47 -5.72
C GLU A 248 -16.40 -4.80 -6.93
N ALA A 249 -16.32 -6.03 -7.44
CA ALA A 249 -17.19 -6.52 -8.52
C ALA A 249 -18.63 -6.75 -8.04
N GLU A 250 -18.84 -7.32 -6.85
CA GLU A 250 -20.17 -7.45 -6.24
C GLU A 250 -20.79 -6.07 -5.95
N ALA A 251 -20.01 -5.14 -5.38
CA ALA A 251 -20.49 -3.78 -5.12
C ALA A 251 -20.81 -3.00 -6.41
N ALA A 252 -20.06 -3.21 -7.49
CA ALA A 252 -20.36 -2.64 -8.80
C ALA A 252 -21.65 -3.22 -9.41
N ALA A 253 -21.88 -4.53 -9.26
CA ALA A 253 -23.09 -5.19 -9.72
C ALA A 253 -24.33 -4.72 -8.94
N GLU A 254 -24.23 -4.60 -7.61
CA GLU A 254 -25.32 -4.06 -6.77
C GLU A 254 -25.64 -2.60 -7.11
N ALA A 255 -24.62 -1.79 -7.43
CA ALA A 255 -24.82 -0.40 -7.84
C ALA A 255 -25.51 -0.29 -9.22
N GLU A 256 -25.17 -1.17 -10.17
CA GLU A 256 -25.82 -1.22 -11.47
C GLU A 256 -27.29 -1.69 -11.37
N GLU A 257 -27.58 -2.69 -10.53
CA GLU A 257 -28.94 -3.14 -10.29
C GLU A 257 -29.81 -2.05 -9.60
N ALA A 258 -29.23 -1.32 -8.65
CA ALA A 258 -29.90 -0.19 -8.01
C ALA A 258 -30.20 0.96 -8.98
N ALA A 259 -29.30 1.23 -9.94
CA ALA A 259 -29.52 2.24 -10.98
C ALA A 259 -30.67 1.85 -11.92
N VAL A 260 -30.71 0.59 -12.38
CA VAL A 260 -31.80 0.07 -13.23
C VAL A 260 -33.14 0.07 -12.48
N ALA A 261 -33.14 -0.25 -11.18
CA ALA A 261 -34.34 -0.18 -10.36
C ALA A 261 -34.86 1.26 -10.20
N ALA A 262 -33.96 2.23 -10.02
CA ALA A 262 -34.32 3.64 -9.93
C ALA A 262 -34.92 4.18 -11.24
N GLU A 263 -34.40 3.76 -12.39
CA GLU A 263 -34.92 4.15 -13.71
C GLU A 263 -36.31 3.58 -13.97
N ARG A 264 -36.56 2.31 -13.60
CA ARG A 264 -37.90 1.69 -13.67
C ARG A 264 -38.93 2.39 -12.79
N LEU A 265 -38.53 2.83 -11.60
CA LEU A 265 -39.41 3.59 -10.70
C LEU A 265 -39.71 4.99 -11.24
N ALA A 266 -38.75 5.62 -11.91
CA ALA A 266 -38.97 6.90 -12.59
C ALA A 266 -39.99 6.74 -13.74
N ASP A 267 -39.85 5.70 -14.57
CA ASP A 267 -40.80 5.40 -15.66
C ASP A 267 -42.22 5.10 -15.16
N GLU A 268 -42.36 4.34 -14.06
CA GLU A 268 -43.67 4.10 -13.43
C GLU A 268 -44.31 5.37 -12.87
N GLN A 269 -43.51 6.29 -12.33
CA GLN A 269 -44.01 7.59 -11.84
C GLN A 269 -44.42 8.52 -12.99
N GLU A 270 -43.67 8.50 -14.10
CA GLU A 270 -43.98 9.23 -15.34
C GLU A 270 -45.31 8.71 -15.95
N ALA A 271 -45.49 7.39 -16.01
CA ALA A 271 -46.71 6.74 -16.50
C ALA A 271 -47.93 7.03 -15.61
N ARG A 272 -47.73 7.21 -14.30
CA ARG A 272 -48.80 7.64 -13.37
C ARG A 272 -49.12 9.14 -13.48
N ARG A 273 -48.21 9.96 -13.98
CA ARG A 273 -48.40 11.41 -14.17
C ARG A 273 -49.10 11.78 -15.47
N THR A 274 -49.25 10.85 -16.42
CA THR A 274 -49.97 11.11 -17.67
C THR A 274 -51.49 10.91 -17.47
N PRO A 275 -52.33 11.95 -17.46
CA PRO A 275 -53.77 11.77 -17.37
C PRO A 275 -54.31 11.21 -18.69
N ALA A 276 -55.08 10.12 -18.60
CA ALA A 276 -55.84 9.57 -19.73
C ALA A 276 -56.76 10.65 -20.31
N PHE A 277 -56.41 11.16 -21.50
CA PHE A 277 -57.25 12.08 -22.27
C PHE A 277 -58.47 11.31 -22.79
N ASN A 278 -59.56 11.36 -22.02
CA ASN A 278 -60.79 10.65 -22.33
C ASN A 278 -61.69 11.55 -23.18
N LEU A 279 -61.99 11.10 -24.40
CA LEU A 279 -62.86 11.76 -25.38
C LEU A 279 -64.32 11.75 -24.88
N ARG A 280 -64.92 12.93 -24.73
CA ARG A 280 -66.38 13.06 -24.72
C ARG A 280 -66.86 14.39 -25.32
N GLY A 281 -67.54 14.29 -26.46
CA GLY A 281 -68.63 15.19 -26.85
C GLY A 281 -68.31 16.22 -27.93
N GLY A 282 -68.97 16.12 -29.08
CA GLY A 282 -69.06 17.21 -30.06
C GLY A 282 -69.43 16.73 -31.46
N ALA A 283 -70.72 16.58 -31.72
CA ALA A 283 -71.28 16.27 -33.02
C ALA A 283 -71.16 17.45 -34.01
N SER A 284 -70.87 17.18 -35.29
CA SER A 284 -71.59 17.71 -36.45
C SER A 284 -70.95 17.25 -37.77
N GLU A 285 -71.83 16.82 -38.68
CA GLU A 285 -71.81 17.05 -40.14
C GLU A 285 -71.00 16.16 -41.10
N THR A 286 -71.79 15.48 -41.95
CA THR A 286 -71.60 15.21 -43.40
C THR A 286 -70.52 14.18 -43.77
N ALA A 287 -70.87 12.99 -44.29
CA ALA A 287 -71.50 12.64 -45.56
C ALA A 287 -70.45 11.93 -46.45
N ALA A 288 -70.95 11.01 -47.28
CA ALA A 288 -70.28 10.38 -48.42
C ALA A 288 -69.38 9.15 -48.15
N ALA A 289 -70.04 8.00 -48.25
CA ALA A 289 -69.63 6.80 -48.99
C ALA A 289 -68.37 6.92 -49.87
N SER A 290 -67.44 5.96 -49.71
CA SER A 290 -66.99 5.12 -50.84
C SER A 290 -66.23 3.88 -50.34
N ALA A 291 -66.53 2.75 -50.97
CA ALA A 291 -65.91 1.45 -50.79
C ALA A 291 -64.45 1.39 -51.29
N GLY A 292 -63.67 0.42 -50.80
CA GLY A 292 -62.36 0.05 -51.37
C GLY A 292 -61.47 -0.70 -50.37
N HIS A 293 -61.64 -2.02 -50.20
CA HIS A 293 -60.77 -3.06 -50.77
C HIS A 293 -59.49 -3.37 -49.94
N ARG A 294 -59.45 -4.61 -49.40
CA ARG A 294 -58.26 -5.39 -48.97
C ARG A 294 -57.26 -5.54 -50.14
N PRO A 295 -55.98 -5.97 -49.98
CA PRO A 295 -55.48 -7.03 -49.08
C PRO A 295 -54.06 -6.81 -48.46
N PRO A 296 -53.52 -7.75 -47.66
CA PRO A 296 -52.28 -7.59 -46.89
C PRO A 296 -50.98 -7.97 -47.64
N PRO A 297 -49.80 -7.58 -47.11
CA PRO A 297 -48.50 -7.81 -47.75
C PRO A 297 -47.97 -9.24 -47.52
N ARG A 298 -47.17 -9.72 -48.48
CA ARG A 298 -46.03 -10.60 -48.23
C ARG A 298 -44.78 -9.75 -48.17
#